data_AF-A0A7J9D6R2-F1
#
_entry.id   AF-A0A7J9D6R2-F1
#
_cell.length_a   1.000
_cell.length_b   1.000
_cell.length_c   1.000
_cell.angle_alpha   90.00
_cell.angle_beta   90.00
_cell.angle_gamma   90.00
#
_symmetry.space_group_name_H-M   'P 1'
#
loop_
_entity.id
_entity.type
_entity.pdbx_description
1 polymer ?
#
loop_
_entity_poly.entity_id
_entity_poly.type
_entity_poly.pdbx_seq_one_letter_code
_entity_poly.pdbx_strand_id
1 'polypeptide(L)'
;MVNEVLKNSEKAFRKPKASYFFDKLLGDGLGSTESEKWARLRKLAYYAFHGESLKNMIPAVVASVETMLEKWKSKEGKEIEVFQEFRLLTSEVISRTAFGSSYLEGEKIFDMLMKLTVIAGRNIYKAEIPIISKFWKSADEIESDKIAKMIHDSVMKIVKKKGSQSSDRRS
;
A
#
# COMPACT_ATOMS: atom_id res chain seq x y z
N MET A 1 0.88 32.87 4.22
CA MET A 1 1.82 31.90 4.85
C MET A 1 1.72 30.47 4.30
N VAL A 2 0.76 29.61 4.69
CA VAL A 2 0.75 28.18 4.23
C VAL A 2 0.73 28.04 2.69
N ASN A 3 -0.10 28.84 2.02
CA ASN A 3 -0.21 28.80 0.55
C ASN A 3 1.07 29.31 -0.15
N GLU A 4 1.78 30.28 0.43
CA GLU A 4 3.05 30.78 -0.11
C GLU A 4 4.18 29.77 0.10
N VAL A 5 4.20 29.12 1.27
CA VAL A 5 5.16 28.06 1.62
C VAL A 5 5.02 26.88 0.66
N LEU A 6 3.79 26.44 0.35
CA LEU A 6 3.52 25.33 -0.57
C LEU A 6 3.73 25.69 -2.06
N LYS A 7 3.73 26.98 -2.43
CA LYS A 7 4.00 27.41 -3.82
C LYS A 7 5.49 27.62 -4.08
N ASN A 8 6.27 28.03 -3.08
CA ASN A 8 7.73 28.20 -3.16
C ASN A 8 8.50 26.91 -2.78
N SER A 9 7.83 25.76 -2.64
CA SER A 9 8.36 24.59 -1.94
C SER A 9 9.25 23.64 -2.74
N GLU A 10 9.28 23.69 -4.07
CA GLU A 10 9.98 22.67 -4.87
C GLU A 10 11.48 22.55 -4.54
N LYS A 11 12.12 23.65 -4.12
CA LYS A 11 13.51 23.64 -3.66
C LYS A 11 13.65 23.64 -2.13
N ALA A 12 12.64 24.14 -1.41
CA ALA A 12 12.69 24.32 0.04
C ALA A 12 12.25 23.09 0.85
N PHE A 13 11.41 22.21 0.27
CA PHE A 13 10.87 21.02 0.93
C PHE A 13 11.21 19.76 0.14
N ARG A 14 12.50 19.40 0.16
CA ARG A 14 12.93 18.08 -0.30
C ARG A 14 12.38 17.02 0.64
N LYS A 15 11.96 15.89 0.07
CA LYS A 15 11.59 14.71 0.82
C LYS A 15 12.83 14.24 1.59
N PRO A 16 12.70 13.93 2.89
CA PRO A 16 13.79 13.32 3.63
C PRO A 16 14.23 12.05 2.90
N LYS A 17 15.53 11.76 2.92
CA LYS A 17 15.98 10.41 2.54
C LYS A 17 15.29 9.44 3.47
N ALA A 18 14.50 8.54 2.91
CA ALA A 18 13.87 7.48 3.68
C ALA A 18 14.97 6.60 4.31
N SER A 19 14.71 6.09 5.51
CA SER A 19 15.58 5.07 6.10
C SER A 19 15.42 3.75 5.34
N TYR A 20 16.37 2.84 5.49
CA TYR A 20 16.34 1.49 4.91
C TYR A 20 14.96 0.83 4.99
N PHE A 21 14.31 0.89 6.17
CA PHE A 21 13.02 0.25 6.39
C PHE A 21 11.87 0.97 5.69
N PHE A 22 11.92 2.30 5.60
CA PHE A 22 10.94 3.07 4.82
C PHE A 22 11.14 2.86 3.32
N ASP A 23 12.36 2.63 2.86
CA ASP A 23 12.65 2.24 1.47
C ASP A 23 12.07 0.86 1.14
N LYS A 24 12.08 -0.09 2.08
CA LYS A 24 11.39 -1.38 1.88
C LYS A 24 9.89 -1.23 1.71
N LEU A 25 9.28 -0.25 2.40
CA LEU A 25 7.85 0.01 2.34
C LEU A 25 7.43 0.80 1.10
N LEU A 26 8.13 1.89 0.81
CA LEU A 26 7.75 2.86 -0.22
C LEU A 26 8.41 2.58 -1.58
N GLY A 27 9.53 1.87 -1.58
CA GLY A 27 10.36 1.62 -2.74
C GLY A 27 10.63 2.91 -3.52
N ASP A 28 10.56 2.81 -4.83
CA ASP A 28 10.64 3.93 -5.77
C ASP A 28 9.27 4.57 -6.07
N GLY A 29 8.42 4.66 -5.05
CA GLY A 29 7.04 5.16 -5.17
C GLY A 29 6.89 6.68 -5.11
N LEU A 30 5.64 7.12 -5.11
CA LEU A 30 5.27 8.55 -5.01
C LEU A 30 5.75 9.21 -3.71
N GLY A 31 5.87 8.44 -2.63
CA GLY A 31 6.29 8.93 -1.32
C GLY A 31 7.79 9.20 -1.19
N SER A 32 8.61 8.60 -2.05
CA SER A 32 10.08 8.59 -1.94
C SER A 32 10.80 9.22 -3.15
N THR A 33 10.16 9.26 -4.32
CA THR A 33 10.75 9.84 -5.54
C THR A 33 10.54 11.36 -5.64
N GLU A 34 11.43 12.04 -6.37
CA GLU A 34 11.36 13.48 -6.65
C GLU A 34 11.45 13.77 -8.17
N SER A 35 11.31 15.05 -8.52
CA SER A 35 11.58 15.60 -9.86
C SER A 35 10.78 14.90 -10.96
N GLU A 36 11.41 14.60 -12.09
CA GLU A 36 10.74 14.03 -13.27
C GLU A 36 10.11 12.65 -13.00
N LYS A 37 10.79 11.78 -12.24
CA LYS A 37 10.26 10.46 -11.87
C LYS A 37 8.98 10.61 -11.05
N TRP A 38 8.96 11.52 -10.08
CA TRP A 38 7.77 11.82 -9.32
C TRP A 38 6.65 12.37 -10.20
N ALA A 39 6.94 13.32 -11.10
CA ALA A 39 5.95 13.91 -12.00
C ALA A 39 5.28 12.84 -12.90
N ARG A 40 6.07 11.90 -13.43
CA ARG A 40 5.56 10.76 -14.22
C ARG A 40 4.64 9.85 -13.39
N LEU A 41 5.08 9.43 -12.20
CA LEU A 41 4.28 8.60 -11.30
C LEU A 41 2.99 9.32 -10.85
N ARG A 42 3.07 10.63 -10.61
CA ARG A 42 1.95 11.48 -10.17
C ARG A 42 0.90 11.57 -11.26
N LYS A 43 1.34 11.73 -12.51
CA LYS A 43 0.46 11.74 -13.68
C LYS A 43 -0.26 10.40 -13.85
N LEU A 44 0.44 9.27 -13.69
CA LEU A 44 -0.18 7.94 -13.73
C LEU A 44 -1.22 7.75 -12.62
N ALA A 45 -0.89 8.14 -11.39
CA ALA A 45 -1.82 8.08 -10.27
C ALA A 45 -3.04 8.98 -10.49
N TYR A 46 -2.84 10.20 -11.01
CA TYR A 46 -3.96 11.07 -11.39
C TYR A 46 -4.90 10.38 -12.39
N TYR A 47 -4.37 9.65 -13.37
CA TYR A 47 -5.23 8.90 -14.28
C TYR A 47 -5.99 7.75 -13.59
N ALA A 48 -5.34 7.02 -12.70
CA ALA A 48 -5.98 5.95 -11.94
C ALA A 48 -7.04 6.45 -10.94
N PHE A 49 -6.92 7.70 -10.47
CA PHE A 49 -7.76 8.27 -9.42
C PHE A 49 -8.54 9.53 -9.84
N HIS A 50 -8.72 9.78 -11.15
CA HIS A 50 -9.61 10.86 -11.60
C HIS A 50 -11.08 10.48 -11.38
N GLY A 51 -11.98 11.48 -11.42
CA GLY A 51 -13.38 11.31 -11.01
C GLY A 51 -14.12 10.16 -11.70
N GLU A 52 -13.93 9.96 -13.00
CA GLU A 52 -14.54 8.83 -13.72
C GLU A 52 -13.94 7.47 -13.32
N SER A 53 -12.61 7.36 -13.14
CA SER A 53 -11.98 6.16 -12.58
C SER A 53 -12.51 5.84 -11.18
N LEU A 54 -12.74 6.85 -10.34
CA LEU A 54 -13.34 6.69 -9.01
C LEU A 54 -14.79 6.22 -9.07
N LYS A 55 -15.59 6.73 -10.02
CA LYS A 55 -16.97 6.26 -10.23
C LYS A 55 -17.01 4.76 -10.51
N ASN A 56 -16.05 4.25 -11.27
CA ASN A 56 -15.95 2.82 -11.58
C ASN A 56 -15.58 1.95 -10.35
N MET A 57 -15.07 2.55 -9.27
CA MET A 57 -14.76 1.85 -8.03
C MET A 57 -15.98 1.75 -7.09
N ILE A 58 -17.02 2.57 -7.27
CA ILE A 58 -18.19 2.63 -6.37
C ILE A 58 -18.83 1.25 -6.16
N PRO A 59 -19.11 0.44 -7.21
CA PRO A 59 -19.73 -0.88 -7.00
C PRO A 59 -18.89 -1.80 -6.13
N ALA A 60 -17.55 -1.76 -6.29
CA ALA A 60 -16.65 -2.54 -5.46
C ALA A 60 -16.67 -2.08 -4.00
N VAL A 61 -16.70 -0.76 -3.76
CA VAL A 61 -16.80 -0.18 -2.42
C VAL A 61 -18.11 -0.57 -1.74
N VAL A 62 -19.25 -0.43 -2.42
CA VAL A 62 -20.57 -0.81 -1.90
C VAL A 62 -20.57 -2.28 -1.51
N ALA A 63 -20.12 -3.16 -2.41
CA ALA A 63 -20.10 -4.59 -2.15
C ALA A 63 -19.14 -4.97 -1.00
N SER A 64 -18.08 -4.20 -0.75
CA SER A 64 -17.22 -4.37 0.44
C SER A 64 -17.94 -4.01 1.73
N VAL A 65 -18.72 -2.92 1.74
CA VAL A 65 -19.53 -2.51 2.90
C VAL A 65 -20.64 -3.52 3.18
N GLU A 66 -21.35 -3.98 2.15
CA GLU A 66 -22.37 -5.02 2.30
C GLU A 66 -21.79 -6.31 2.91
N THR A 67 -20.59 -6.70 2.49
CA THR A 67 -19.87 -7.85 3.07
C THR A 67 -19.58 -7.66 4.57
N MET A 68 -19.19 -6.45 4.97
CA MET A 68 -18.97 -6.13 6.39
C MET A 68 -20.28 -6.18 7.19
N LEU A 69 -21.34 -5.54 6.69
CA LEU A 69 -22.65 -5.51 7.34
C LEU A 69 -23.24 -6.92 7.49
N GLU A 70 -23.07 -7.79 6.50
CA GLU A 70 -23.51 -9.18 6.59
C GLU A 70 -22.80 -9.93 7.73
N LYS A 71 -21.49 -9.76 7.89
CA LYS A 71 -20.73 -10.35 9.01
C LYS A 71 -21.25 -9.83 10.36
N TRP A 72 -21.63 -8.56 10.44
CA TRP A 72 -22.11 -7.93 11.67
C TRP A 72 -23.46 -8.44 12.13
N LYS A 73 -24.32 -8.95 11.24
CA LYS A 73 -25.59 -9.59 11.64
C LYS A 73 -25.39 -10.72 12.66
N SER A 74 -24.30 -11.48 12.54
CA SER A 74 -23.94 -12.54 13.50
C SER A 74 -23.42 -12.03 14.87
N LYS A 75 -23.16 -10.73 14.97
CA LYS A 75 -22.62 -10.03 16.14
C LYS A 75 -23.64 -9.11 16.81
N GLU A 76 -24.91 -9.19 16.43
CA GLU A 76 -25.96 -8.36 17.03
C GLU A 76 -26.01 -8.53 18.56
N GLY A 77 -26.09 -7.41 19.28
CA GLY A 77 -26.06 -7.38 20.74
C GLY A 77 -24.70 -7.66 21.39
N LYS A 78 -23.62 -7.79 20.59
CA LYS A 78 -22.25 -8.00 21.09
C LYS A 78 -21.37 -6.78 20.83
N GLU A 79 -20.40 -6.55 21.70
CA GLU A 79 -19.35 -5.58 21.45
C GLU A 79 -18.48 -6.01 20.26
N ILE A 80 -18.07 -5.03 19.46
CA ILE A 80 -17.19 -5.23 18.31
C ILE A 80 -15.97 -4.31 18.42
N GLU A 81 -14.80 -4.82 18.02
CA GLU A 81 -13.59 -4.03 17.92
C GLU A 81 -13.60 -3.29 16.56
N VAL A 82 -14.02 -2.03 16.57
CA VAL A 82 -14.29 -1.24 15.37
C VAL A 82 -13.02 -1.00 14.54
N PHE A 83 -11.86 -0.84 15.16
CA PHE A 83 -10.61 -0.60 14.43
C PHE A 83 -10.26 -1.80 13.53
N GLN A 84 -10.41 -3.02 14.04
CA GLN A 84 -10.23 -4.25 13.30
C GLN A 84 -11.21 -4.34 12.13
N GLU A 85 -12.49 -4.07 12.35
CA GLU A 85 -13.51 -4.13 11.29
C GLU A 85 -13.23 -3.13 10.16
N PHE A 86 -12.85 -1.89 10.49
CA PHE A 86 -12.47 -0.89 9.49
C PHE A 86 -11.16 -1.23 8.77
N ARG A 87 -10.21 -1.88 9.45
CA ARG A 87 -8.99 -2.39 8.81
C ARG A 87 -9.33 -3.45 7.77
N LEU A 88 -10.24 -4.38 8.09
CA LEU A 88 -10.70 -5.42 7.17
C LEU A 88 -11.49 -4.81 6.00
N LEU A 89 -12.38 -3.86 6.26
CA LEU A 89 -13.12 -3.13 5.21
C LEU A 89 -12.17 -2.41 4.25
N THR A 90 -11.16 -1.71 4.76
CA THR A 90 -10.17 -1.00 3.94
C THR A 90 -9.40 -1.97 3.04
N SER A 91 -8.98 -3.10 3.60
CA SER A 91 -8.33 -4.17 2.83
C SER A 91 -9.24 -4.71 1.73
N GLU A 92 -10.51 -5.01 2.04
CA GLU A 92 -11.51 -5.48 1.07
C GLU A 92 -11.69 -4.47 -0.08
N VAL A 93 -11.84 -3.18 0.24
CA VAL A 93 -11.99 -2.10 -0.76
C VAL A 93 -10.78 -2.03 -1.68
N ILE A 94 -9.56 -1.99 -1.14
CA ILE A 94 -8.33 -1.94 -1.93
C ILE A 94 -8.19 -3.21 -2.79
N SER A 95 -8.50 -4.37 -2.23
CA SER A 95 -8.42 -5.66 -2.94
C SER A 95 -9.32 -5.69 -4.17
N ARG A 96 -10.59 -5.30 -4.00
CA ARG A 96 -11.54 -5.31 -5.11
C ARG A 96 -11.22 -4.24 -6.16
N THR A 97 -10.85 -3.03 -5.72
CA THR A 97 -10.64 -1.90 -6.63
C THR A 97 -9.30 -1.95 -7.35
N ALA A 98 -8.19 -2.21 -6.65
CA ALA A 98 -6.85 -2.23 -7.24
C ALA A 98 -6.56 -3.59 -7.92
N PHE A 99 -6.88 -4.69 -7.24
CA PHE A 99 -6.45 -6.01 -7.67
C PHE A 99 -7.53 -6.82 -8.38
N GLY A 100 -8.80 -6.42 -8.31
CA GLY A 100 -9.91 -7.21 -8.87
C GLY A 100 -9.92 -8.66 -8.37
N SER A 101 -9.28 -8.89 -7.22
CA SER A 101 -9.03 -10.20 -6.63
C SER A 101 -10.01 -10.48 -5.50
N SER A 102 -9.98 -11.69 -4.95
CA SER A 102 -10.72 -11.99 -3.71
C SER A 102 -10.09 -11.26 -2.51
N TYR A 103 -10.93 -10.95 -1.53
CA TYR A 103 -10.56 -10.41 -0.20
C TYR A 103 -9.29 -11.04 0.39
N LEU A 104 -9.20 -12.37 0.35
CA LEU A 104 -8.13 -13.15 0.97
C LEU A 104 -6.74 -12.85 0.40
N GLU A 105 -6.64 -12.46 -0.87
CA GLU A 105 -5.36 -12.14 -1.49
C GLU A 105 -4.85 -10.78 -1.02
N GLY A 106 -5.72 -9.78 -0.92
CA GLY A 106 -5.30 -8.46 -0.46
C GLY A 106 -5.23 -8.32 1.06
N GLU A 107 -5.99 -9.09 1.84
CA GLU A 107 -5.80 -9.19 3.30
C GLU A 107 -4.37 -9.61 3.65
N LYS A 108 -3.84 -10.65 2.97
CA LYS A 108 -2.45 -11.09 3.17
C LYS A 108 -1.44 -10.01 2.82
N ILE A 109 -1.65 -9.29 1.71
CA ILE A 109 -0.77 -8.18 1.30
C ILE A 109 -0.83 -7.06 2.35
N PHE A 110 -2.02 -6.71 2.81
CA PHE A 110 -2.26 -5.66 3.80
C PHE A 110 -1.61 -6.00 5.14
N ASP A 111 -1.75 -7.24 5.62
CA ASP A 111 -1.09 -7.71 6.84
C ASP A 111 0.45 -7.64 6.75
N MET A 112 1.01 -8.02 5.59
CA MET A 112 2.43 -7.88 5.33
C MET A 112 2.88 -6.41 5.31
N LEU A 113 2.10 -5.52 4.69
CA LEU A 113 2.37 -4.07 4.70
C LEU A 113 2.30 -3.48 6.12
N MET A 114 1.34 -3.92 6.93
CA MET A 114 1.22 -3.51 8.33
C MET A 114 2.43 -3.96 9.15
N LYS A 115 2.89 -5.21 8.99
CA LYS A 115 4.11 -5.70 9.64
C LYS A 115 5.33 -4.86 9.23
N LEU A 116 5.48 -4.57 7.94
CA LEU A 116 6.58 -3.75 7.44
C LEU A 116 6.53 -2.32 7.99
N THR A 117 5.33 -1.75 8.13
CA THR A 117 5.10 -0.43 8.72
C THR A 117 5.50 -0.39 10.21
N VAL A 118 5.18 -1.46 10.96
CA VAL A 118 5.59 -1.59 12.36
C VAL A 118 7.12 -1.69 12.47
N ILE A 119 7.78 -2.49 11.62
CA ILE A 119 9.24 -2.58 11.58
C ILE A 119 9.86 -1.22 11.25
N ALA A 120 9.32 -0.51 10.25
CA ALA A 120 9.80 0.81 9.87
C ALA A 120 9.65 1.84 10.99
N GLY A 121 8.49 1.87 11.66
CA GLY A 121 8.23 2.78 12.78
C GLY A 121 9.16 2.53 13.98
N ARG A 122 9.38 1.27 14.36
CA ARG A 122 10.29 0.90 15.46
C ARG A 122 11.75 1.25 15.17
N ASN A 123 12.12 1.33 13.89
CA ASN A 123 13.48 1.61 13.45
C ASN A 123 13.63 3.01 12.85
N ILE A 124 12.67 3.92 13.03
CA ILE A 124 12.68 5.25 12.40
C ILE A 124 13.90 6.09 12.77
N TYR A 125 14.43 5.91 13.98
CA TYR A 125 15.62 6.61 14.48
C TYR A 125 16.91 5.78 14.37
N LYS A 126 16.85 4.51 13.93
CA LYS A 126 18.07 3.73 13.71
C LYS A 126 18.74 4.20 12.43
N ALA A 127 19.90 4.83 12.60
CA ALA A 127 20.80 5.11 11.49
C ALA A 127 21.36 3.79 10.96
N GLU A 128 21.18 3.53 9.66
CA GLU A 128 21.87 2.44 8.99
C GLU A 128 23.37 2.79 8.93
N ILE A 129 24.21 2.07 9.67
CA ILE A 129 25.66 2.23 9.60
C ILE A 129 26.15 1.34 8.45
N PRO A 130 26.49 1.89 7.27
CA PRO A 130 26.60 1.12 6.01
C PRO A 130 27.71 0.05 6.01
N ILE A 131 28.68 0.18 6.91
CA ILE A 131 29.80 -0.76 7.04
C ILE A 131 29.38 -1.98 7.86
N ILE A 132 28.58 -1.79 8.91
CA ILE A 132 28.20 -2.86 9.85
C ILE A 132 27.08 -3.71 9.25
N SER A 133 26.09 -3.09 8.61
CA SER A 133 24.96 -3.81 7.99
C SER A 133 25.39 -4.73 6.84
N LYS A 134 26.53 -4.47 6.19
CA LYS A 134 27.11 -5.34 5.17
C LYS A 134 27.60 -6.69 5.71
N PHE A 135 28.03 -6.75 6.97
CA PHE A 135 28.55 -7.98 7.57
C PHE A 135 27.56 -8.61 8.56
N TRP A 136 26.66 -7.83 9.17
CA TRP A 136 25.71 -8.30 10.16
C TRP A 136 24.36 -7.63 9.96
N LYS A 137 23.42 -8.35 9.32
CA LYS A 137 22.02 -7.92 9.26
C LYS A 137 21.32 -8.21 10.57
N SER A 138 20.60 -7.23 11.09
CA SER A 138 19.66 -7.38 12.20
C SER A 138 18.48 -8.28 11.81
N ALA A 139 17.81 -8.83 12.82
CA ALA A 139 16.59 -9.62 12.62
C ALA A 139 15.51 -8.81 11.87
N ASP A 140 15.37 -7.52 12.20
CA ASP A 140 14.44 -6.61 11.53
C ASP A 140 14.78 -6.43 10.04
N GLU A 141 16.06 -6.30 9.67
CA GLU A 141 16.49 -6.20 8.27
C GLU A 141 16.14 -7.48 7.49
N ILE A 142 16.47 -8.65 8.07
CA ILE A 142 16.16 -9.95 7.46
C ILE A 142 14.65 -10.13 7.29
N GLU A 143 13.87 -9.81 8.31
CA GLU A 143 12.42 -9.92 8.27
C GLU A 143 11.80 -8.96 7.26
N SER A 144 12.26 -7.69 7.24
CA SER A 144 11.78 -6.69 6.27
C SER A 144 12.09 -7.07 4.82
N ASP A 145 13.28 -7.61 4.54
CA ASP A 145 13.67 -8.13 3.22
C ASP A 145 12.73 -9.27 2.78
N LYS A 146 12.46 -10.21 3.67
CA LYS A 146 11.56 -11.34 3.41
C LYS A 146 10.13 -10.86 3.15
N ILE A 147 9.61 -9.97 3.98
CA ILE A 147 8.25 -9.42 3.85
C ILE A 147 8.11 -8.63 2.55
N ALA A 148 9.06 -7.75 2.23
CA ALA A 148 9.04 -6.97 0.99
C ALA A 148 9.03 -7.88 -0.25
N LYS A 149 9.82 -8.96 -0.23
CA LYS A 149 9.81 -9.96 -1.32
C LYS A 149 8.45 -10.67 -1.44
N MET A 150 7.86 -11.11 -0.33
CA MET A 150 6.55 -11.78 -0.36
C MET A 150 5.43 -10.86 -0.88
N ILE A 151 5.47 -9.56 -0.54
CA ILE A 151 4.53 -8.56 -1.08
C ILE A 151 4.70 -8.45 -2.59
N HIS A 152 5.94 -8.25 -3.07
CA HIS A 152 6.24 -8.15 -4.49
C HIS A 152 5.75 -9.37 -5.26
N ASP A 153 6.07 -10.58 -4.79
CA ASP A 153 5.68 -11.84 -5.44
C ASP A 153 4.15 -12.00 -5.49
N SER A 154 3.46 -11.60 -4.41
CA SER A 154 1.99 -11.63 -4.35
C SER A 154 1.36 -10.67 -5.36
N VAL A 155 1.85 -9.43 -5.44
CA VAL A 155 1.37 -8.44 -6.41
C VAL A 155 1.65 -8.91 -7.85
N MET A 156 2.84 -9.43 -8.13
CA MET A 156 3.19 -9.94 -9.46
C MET A 156 2.32 -11.13 -9.87
N LYS A 157 1.95 -12.00 -8.93
CA LYS A 157 0.99 -13.09 -9.19
C LYS A 157 -0.38 -12.54 -9.61
N ILE A 158 -0.88 -11.52 -8.92
CA ILE A 158 -2.16 -10.86 -9.25
C ILE A 158 -2.09 -10.22 -10.65
N VAL A 159 -1.02 -9.48 -10.95
CA VAL A 159 -0.82 -8.84 -12.26
C VAL A 159 -0.81 -9.87 -13.39
N LYS A 160 -0.09 -10.98 -13.21
CA LYS A 160 -0.05 -12.08 -14.20
C LYS A 160 -1.44 -12.70 -14.43
N LYS A 161 -2.18 -12.97 -13.35
CA LYS A 161 -3.55 -13.52 -13.42
C LYS A 161 -4.52 -12.61 -14.17
N LYS A 162 -4.41 -11.29 -13.96
CA LYS A 162 -5.19 -10.29 -14.72
C LYS A 162 -4.82 -10.25 -16.20
N GLY A 163 -3.52 -10.31 -16.51
CA GLY A 163 -3.02 -10.35 -17.89
C GLY A 163 -3.61 -11.50 -18.70
N SER A 164 -3.58 -12.73 -18.16
CA SER A 164 -4.15 -13.92 -18.81
C SER A 164 -5.67 -13.87 -19.00
N GLN A 165 -6.41 -13.32 -18.04
CA GLN A 165 -7.87 -13.19 -18.16
C GLN A 165 -8.29 -12.13 -19.19
N SER A 166 -7.44 -11.12 -19.41
CA SER A 166 -7.69 -10.09 -20.42
C SER A 166 -7.38 -10.53 -21.85
N SER A 167 -6.45 -11.48 -22.03
CA SER A 167 -6.18 -12.11 -23.32
C SER A 167 -7.29 -13.07 -23.72
N ASP A 168 -7.80 -13.89 -22.80
CA ASP A 168 -8.90 -14.85 -23.07
C ASP A 168 -10.23 -14.16 -23.41
N ARG A 169 -10.45 -12.91 -22.97
CA ARG A 169 -11.66 -12.14 -23.31
C ARG A 169 -11.58 -11.43 -24.67
N ARG A 170 -10.40 -11.43 -25.31
CA ARG A 170 -10.17 -10.78 -26.62
C ARG A 170 -9.97 -11.79 -27.76
N SER A 171 -9.82 -13.07 -27.43
CA SER A 171 -9.83 -14.22 -28.34
C SER A 171 -11.22 -14.82 -28.44
#